data_AF-A0AAP3A3M2-F1
#
_entry.id   AF-A0AAP3A3M2-F1
#
_cell.length_a   1.000
_cell.length_b   1.000
_cell.length_c   1.000
_cell.angle_alpha   90.00
_cell.angle_beta   90.00
_cell.angle_gamma   90.00
#
_symmetry.space_group_name_H-M   'P 1'
#
loop_
_entity.id
_entity.type
_entity.pdbx_description
1 polymer ?
#
loop_
_entity_poly.entity_id
_entity_poly.type
_entity_poly.pdbx_seq_one_letter_code
_entity_poly.pdbx_strand_id
1 'polypeptide(L)'
;PGEISYSRSESFWLARGGVLKQHKGHPLARLWRALPEAVRLSPHTYMMAVSTTGQWLILGWPERVPEADEVPPPEPPAYRVLTGVVDGFGRSLIFHREAAGELA
;
A
#
# COMPACT_ATOMS: atom_id res chain seq x y z
N PRO A 1 -12.04 6.12 -0.32
CA PRO A 1 -11.24 4.96 -0.82
C PRO A 1 -10.80 5.20 -2.26
N GLY A 2 -9.65 4.68 -2.70
CA GLY A 2 -9.10 4.97 -4.03
C GLY A 2 -8.49 6.36 -4.21
N GLU A 3 -8.38 7.11 -3.12
CA GLU A 3 -7.84 8.47 -3.12
C GLU A 3 -6.31 8.45 -3.25
N ILE A 4 -5.80 9.46 -3.95
CA ILE A 4 -4.36 9.71 -4.08
C ILE A 4 -4.12 11.18 -3.68
N SER A 5 -3.12 11.43 -2.86
CA SER A 5 -2.74 12.77 -2.40
C SER A 5 -1.22 12.95 -2.50
N TYR A 6 -0.79 14.12 -2.95
CA TYR A 6 0.63 14.47 -3.01
C TYR A 6 1.03 15.24 -1.75
N SER A 7 2.00 14.71 -1.00
CA SER A 7 2.65 15.45 0.08
C SER A 7 3.76 16.32 -0.49
N ARG A 8 3.61 17.64 -0.37
CA ARG A 8 4.63 18.59 -0.82
C ARG A 8 5.86 18.62 0.09
N SER A 9 5.69 18.44 1.40
CA SER A 9 6.79 18.42 2.37
C SER A 9 7.67 17.19 2.19
N GLU A 10 7.06 16.04 1.96
CA GLU A 10 7.76 14.76 1.83
C GLU A 10 8.07 14.38 0.36
N SER A 11 7.58 15.16 -0.60
CA SER A 11 7.77 14.95 -2.04
C SER A 11 7.37 13.55 -2.54
N PHE A 12 6.23 13.03 -2.09
CA PHE A 12 5.69 11.75 -2.56
C PHE A 12 4.17 11.74 -2.66
N TRP A 13 3.64 10.75 -3.39
CA TRP A 13 2.22 10.45 -3.49
C TRP A 13 1.83 9.36 -2.50
N LEU A 14 0.87 9.64 -1.63
CA LEU A 14 0.20 8.64 -0.80
C LEU A 14 -1.08 8.22 -1.48
N ALA A 15 -1.37 6.93 -1.47
CA ALA A 15 -2.63 6.42 -1.97
C ALA A 15 -3.23 5.38 -1.04
N ARG A 16 -4.56 5.30 -1.08
CA ARG A 16 -5.35 4.23 -0.45
C ARG A 16 -6.04 3.43 -1.54
N GLY A 17 -5.98 2.10 -1.45
CA GLY A 17 -6.73 1.22 -2.36
C GLY A 17 -8.25 1.37 -2.20
N GLY A 18 -9.00 0.53 -2.90
CA GLY A 18 -10.45 0.53 -2.95
C GLY A 18 -11.06 0.94 -4.29
N VAL A 19 -10.26 1.09 -5.35
CA VAL A 19 -10.76 1.35 -6.72
C VAL A 19 -9.95 0.60 -7.77
N LEU A 20 -10.66 0.05 -8.76
CA LEU A 20 -10.00 -0.69 -9.84
C LEU A 20 -9.14 0.20 -10.73
N LYS A 21 -9.59 1.42 -11.04
CA LYS A 21 -8.94 2.30 -12.01
C LYS A 21 -8.99 3.74 -11.52
N GLN A 22 -7.88 4.44 -11.70
CA GLN A 22 -7.83 5.89 -11.55
C GLN A 22 -8.38 6.58 -12.80
N HIS A 23 -8.81 7.83 -12.63
CA HIS A 23 -9.22 8.67 -13.75
C HIS A 23 -8.06 8.83 -14.76
N LYS A 24 -8.37 8.81 -16.07
CA LYS A 24 -7.36 8.76 -17.14
C LYS A 24 -6.37 9.93 -17.12
N GLY A 25 -6.77 11.09 -16.60
CA GLY A 25 -5.92 12.28 -16.50
C GLY A 25 -4.99 12.29 -15.29
N HIS A 26 -5.11 11.32 -14.36
CA HIS A 26 -4.25 11.31 -13.19
C HIS A 26 -2.80 10.98 -13.57
N PRO A 27 -1.79 11.71 -13.06
CA PRO A 27 -0.38 11.43 -13.37
C PRO A 27 0.05 10.00 -13.05
N LEU A 28 -0.54 9.40 -12.01
CA LEU A 28 -0.27 8.03 -11.59
C LEU A 28 -1.22 6.98 -12.21
N ALA A 29 -2.12 7.34 -13.12
CA ALA A 29 -3.09 6.38 -13.68
C ALA A 29 -2.42 5.17 -14.36
N ARG A 30 -1.29 5.42 -15.06
CA ARG A 30 -0.51 4.34 -15.65
C ARG A 30 0.09 3.43 -14.59
N LEU A 31 0.75 4.02 -13.60
CA LEU A 31 1.41 3.29 -12.52
C LEU A 31 0.40 2.52 -11.66
N TRP A 32 -0.78 3.08 -11.41
CA TRP A 32 -1.88 2.41 -10.71
C TRP A 32 -2.28 1.10 -11.37
N ARG A 33 -2.36 1.07 -12.71
CA ARG A 33 -2.75 -0.15 -13.44
C ARG A 33 -1.73 -1.29 -13.32
N ALA A 34 -0.48 -0.99 -12.98
CA ALA A 34 0.55 -2.00 -12.74
C ALA A 34 0.34 -2.73 -11.41
N LEU A 35 -0.41 -2.15 -10.46
CA LEU A 35 -0.71 -2.79 -9.19
C LEU A 35 -1.53 -4.08 -9.37
N PRO A 36 -1.22 -5.13 -8.59
CA PRO A 36 -2.07 -6.30 -8.46
C PRO A 36 -3.51 -5.91 -8.13
N GLU A 37 -4.48 -6.63 -8.66
CA GLU A 37 -5.89 -6.31 -8.46
C GLU A 37 -6.31 -6.32 -7.00
N ALA A 38 -5.83 -7.31 -6.23
CA ALA A 38 -6.10 -7.41 -4.80
C ALA A 38 -5.66 -6.15 -4.03
N VAL A 39 -4.51 -5.57 -4.41
CA VAL A 39 -4.01 -4.31 -3.81
C VAL A 39 -4.87 -3.13 -4.22
N ARG A 40 -5.28 -3.04 -5.49
CA ARG A 40 -6.15 -1.96 -6.00
C ARG A 40 -7.53 -1.98 -5.35
N LEU A 41 -8.09 -3.16 -5.13
CA LEU A 41 -9.43 -3.35 -4.56
C LEU A 41 -9.45 -3.24 -3.04
N SER A 42 -8.34 -3.48 -2.35
CA SER A 42 -8.29 -3.43 -0.88
C SER A 42 -8.40 -2.00 -0.35
N PRO A 43 -9.47 -1.63 0.38
CA PRO A 43 -9.56 -0.33 1.02
C PRO A 43 -8.67 -0.22 2.27
N HIS A 44 -7.99 -1.29 2.68
CA HIS A 44 -7.10 -1.31 3.85
C HIS A 44 -5.63 -1.19 3.47
N THR A 45 -5.30 -1.32 2.18
CA THR A 45 -3.93 -1.21 1.69
C THR A 45 -3.59 0.24 1.37
N TYR A 46 -2.47 0.71 1.92
CA TYR A 46 -1.89 2.00 1.61
C TYR A 46 -0.67 1.82 0.72
N MET A 47 -0.40 2.79 -0.15
CA MET A 47 0.72 2.73 -1.07
C MET A 47 1.39 4.09 -1.19
N MET A 48 2.69 4.09 -1.44
CA MET A 48 3.46 5.29 -1.70
C MET A 48 4.12 5.21 -3.07
N ALA A 49 4.14 6.31 -3.82
CA ALA A 49 4.97 6.48 -5.02
C ALA A 49 5.73 7.81 -4.95
N VAL A 50 7.05 7.77 -5.09
CA VAL A 50 7.90 8.98 -5.09
C VAL A 50 7.93 9.69 -6.45
N SER A 51 7.45 9.04 -7.52
CA SER A 51 7.40 9.61 -8.86
C SER A 51 6.26 9.00 -9.69
N THR A 52 5.98 9.60 -10.85
CA THR A 52 4.90 9.17 -11.76
C THR A 52 5.26 7.95 -12.62
N THR A 53 6.55 7.58 -12.66
CA THR A 53 7.09 6.49 -13.48
C THR A 53 7.78 5.41 -12.65
N GLY A 54 7.92 5.62 -11.34
CA GLY A 54 8.66 4.76 -10.43
C GLY A 54 7.91 3.50 -10.02
N GLN A 55 8.01 3.17 -8.74
CA GLN A 55 7.40 1.98 -8.14
C GLN A 55 6.35 2.39 -7.11
N TRP A 56 5.40 1.50 -6.84
CA TRP A 56 4.57 1.56 -5.65
C TRP A 56 5.24 0.80 -4.51
N LEU A 57 5.40 1.46 -3.37
CA LEU A 57 5.71 0.84 -2.09
C LEU A 57 4.39 0.48 -1.40
N ILE A 58 4.15 -0.80 -1.13
CA ILE A 58 2.93 -1.27 -0.46
C ILE A 58 3.13 -1.15 1.05
N LEU A 59 2.42 -0.20 1.65
CA LEU A 59 2.39 0.06 3.08
C LEU A 59 1.22 -0.74 3.68
N GLY A 60 1.58 -1.87 4.29
CA GLY A 60 0.60 -2.79 4.88
C GLY A 60 -0.10 -2.23 6.12
N TRP A 61 -1.26 -2.83 6.42
CA TRP A 61 -1.97 -2.81 7.71
C TRP A 61 -2.13 -4.27 8.17
N PRO A 62 -2.44 -4.60 9.45
CA PRO A 62 -2.43 -5.98 9.92
C PRO A 62 -3.27 -6.90 9.04
N GLU A 63 -2.77 -8.14 8.87
CA GLU A 63 -3.33 -9.17 7.99
C GLU A 63 -4.81 -9.46 8.22
N ARG A 64 -5.35 -9.14 9.40
CA ARG A 64 -6.74 -9.40 9.74
C ARG A 64 -7.35 -8.24 10.53
N VAL A 65 -8.56 -7.86 10.14
CA VAL A 65 -9.45 -7.05 10.96
C VAL A 65 -10.10 -8.01 11.97
N PRO A 66 -10.01 -7.76 13.29
CA PRO A 66 -10.64 -8.62 14.28
C PRO A 66 -12.15 -8.66 14.07
N GLU A 67 -12.74 -9.85 14.25
CA GLU A 67 -14.19 -9.98 14.31
C GLU A 67 -14.73 -9.29 15.57
N ALA A 68 -16.02 -8.97 15.59
CA ALA A 68 -16.62 -8.14 16.65
C ALA A 68 -16.41 -8.70 18.08
N ASP A 69 -16.27 -10.01 18.21
CA ASP A 69 -16.11 -10.73 19.48
C ASP A 69 -14.64 -11.01 19.83
N GLU A 70 -13.70 -10.63 18.97
CA GLU A 70 -12.27 -10.84 19.17
C GLU A 70 -11.65 -9.67 19.92
N VAL A 71 -10.77 -9.97 20.86
CA VAL A 71 -9.97 -8.95 21.53
C VAL A 71 -9.18 -8.18 20.47
N PRO A 72 -9.32 -6.85 20.38
CA PRO A 72 -8.60 -6.08 19.37
C PRO A 72 -7.10 -6.25 19.60
N PRO A 73 -6.30 -6.36 18.53
CA PRO A 73 -4.86 -6.39 18.63
C PRO A 73 -4.39 -5.09 19.26
N PRO A 74 -3.17 -5.07 19.81
CA PRO A 74 -2.55 -3.85 20.32
C PRO A 74 -2.73 -2.70 19.34
N GLU A 75 -2.86 -1.49 19.87
CA GLU A 75 -2.95 -0.29 19.03
C GLU A 75 -1.85 -0.32 17.96
N PRO A 76 -2.23 -0.13 16.69
CA PRO A 76 -1.30 -0.28 15.60
C PRO A 76 -0.19 0.78 15.72
N PRO A 77 1.04 0.45 15.34
CA PRO A 77 2.14 1.39 15.46
C PRO A 77 1.87 2.69 14.67
N ALA A 78 2.45 3.79 15.15
CA ALA A 78 2.43 5.08 14.45
C ALA A 78 3.10 5.03 13.06
N TYR A 79 3.88 3.97 12.79
CA TYR A 79 4.47 3.69 11.49
C TYR A 79 3.67 2.63 10.71
N ARG A 80 3.84 2.61 9.40
CA ARG A 80 3.33 1.54 8.52
C ARG A 80 4.50 0.66 8.09
N VAL A 81 4.26 -0.64 7.91
CA VAL A 81 5.28 -1.60 7.50
C VAL A 81 5.30 -1.71 5.98
N LEU A 82 6.49 -1.71 5.38
CA LEU A 82 6.66 -2.03 3.97
C LEU A 82 6.49 -3.53 3.75
N THR A 83 5.46 -3.90 2.99
CA THR A 83 5.07 -5.31 2.73
C THR A 83 5.30 -5.72 1.28
N GLY A 84 5.62 -4.78 0.41
CA GLY A 84 6.03 -5.11 -0.95
C GLY A 84 6.35 -3.89 -1.78
N VAL A 85 6.85 -4.17 -2.99
CA VAL A 85 7.11 -3.18 -4.04
C VAL A 85 6.52 -3.70 -5.34
N VAL A 86 5.86 -2.82 -6.09
CA VAL A 86 5.38 -3.12 -7.44
C VAL A 86 5.98 -2.13 -8.41
N ASP A 87 6.64 -2.62 -9.45
CA ASP A 87 7.20 -1.76 -10.48
C ASP A 87 6.18 -1.33 -11.54
N GLY A 88 6.57 -0.41 -12.43
CA GLY A 88 5.70 0.07 -13.50
C GLY A 88 5.31 -0.95 -14.56
N PHE A 89 5.87 -2.17 -14.51
CA PHE A 89 5.54 -3.30 -15.38
C PHE A 89 4.63 -4.33 -14.69
N GLY A 90 4.31 -4.11 -13.42
CA GLY A 90 3.46 -4.99 -12.61
C GLY A 90 4.21 -6.17 -11.99
N ARG A 91 5.55 -6.16 -12.00
CA ARG A 91 6.35 -7.13 -11.25
C ARG A 91 6.33 -6.73 -9.78
N SER A 92 6.12 -7.71 -8.91
CA SER A 92 6.02 -7.51 -7.47
C SER A 92 7.12 -8.23 -6.72
N LEU A 93 7.67 -7.58 -5.70
CA LEU A 93 8.45 -8.22 -4.64
C LEU A 93 7.66 -8.06 -3.34
N ILE A 94 7.37 -9.16 -2.66
CA ILE A 94 6.61 -9.18 -1.41
C ILE A 94 7.57 -9.42 -0.25
N PHE A 95 7.48 -8.60 0.78
CA PHE A 95 8.24 -8.73 2.00
C PHE A 95 7.37 -9.36 3.08
N HIS A 96 7.92 -10.36 3.75
CA HIS A 96 7.32 -10.96 4.93
C HIS A 96 8.07 -10.47 6.16
N ARG A 97 7.33 -10.02 7.18
CA ARG A 97 7.89 -9.72 8.49
C ARG A 97 7.64 -10.92 9.39
N GLU A 98 8.70 -11.58 9.84
CA GLU A 98 8.58 -12.59 10.89
C GLU A 98 8.22 -11.91 12.23
N ALA A 99 7.31 -12.53 12.98
CA ALA A 99 6.70 -11.95 14.18
C ALA A 99 7.64 -11.86 15.39
N ALA A 100 8.85 -12.40 15.33
CA ALA A 100 9.85 -12.26 16.37
C ALA A 100 11.24 -12.34 15.72
N GLY A 101 12.13 -11.43 16.10
CA GLY A 101 13.55 -11.63 15.80
C GLY A 101 14.08 -12.79 16.64
N GLU A 102 14.20 -13.97 16.04
CA GLU A 102 15.37 -14.79 16.31
C GLU A 102 16.38 -14.51 15.20
N LEU A 103 17.10 -13.39 15.38
CA LEU A 103 18.42 -13.30 14.80
C LEU A 103 19.28 -14.30 15.58
N ALA A 104 19.45 -15.50 15.01
CA ALA A 104 20.55 -16.39 15.37
C ALA A 104 21.89 -15.76 14.94
#